data_AF-A0A182YTC0-F1
#
_entry.id   AF-A0A182YTC0-F1
#
_cell.length_a   1.000
_cell.length_b   1.000
_cell.length_c   1.000
_cell.angle_alpha   90.00
_cell.angle_beta   90.00
_cell.angle_gamma   90.00
#
_symmetry.space_group_name_H-M   'P 1'
#
loop_
_entity.id
_entity.type
_entity.pdbx_description
1 polymer ?
#
loop_
_entity_poly.entity_id
_entity_poly.type
_entity_poly.pdbx_seq_one_letter_code
_entity_poly.pdbx_strand_id
1 'polypeptide(L)'
;MRSATVPTSVHELRPGDIDVIAALGDSLTAGTGILATGIVELIIENRGLSWCIGGQGTWRQYLTLPNILKVFNPNLNGYVVADSLSIDRESRFDVAEIGAMSQDLPHQARNLIKRMQADRSVDMKHHWKLITILIGHNDFCSRVCYLPTPEKALYQHEQNLLQTLRLLRKYLPRAMINIVATISKHAYKKENVSSLTI
;
A
#
# COMPACT_ATOMS: atom_id res chain seq x y z
N MET A 1 0.40 -16.07 -16.20
CA MET A 1 1.66 -16.83 -16.12
C MET A 1 2.83 -15.87 -16.13
N ARG A 2 3.95 -16.25 -15.52
CA ARG A 2 5.22 -15.50 -15.52
C ARG A 2 5.83 -15.44 -16.94
N SER A 3 6.59 -14.40 -17.23
CA SER A 3 7.28 -14.24 -18.52
C SER A 3 8.42 -15.27 -18.65
N ALA A 4 8.71 -15.68 -19.89
CA ALA A 4 9.80 -16.63 -20.17
C ALA A 4 11.18 -16.03 -19.85
N THR A 5 11.32 -14.72 -20.03
CA THR A 5 12.48 -13.92 -19.64
C THR A 5 12.05 -12.84 -18.66
N VAL A 6 12.90 -12.54 -17.67
CA VAL A 6 12.58 -11.50 -16.68
C VAL A 6 12.60 -10.13 -17.37
N PRO A 7 11.50 -9.36 -17.35
CA PRO A 7 11.43 -8.08 -18.05
C PRO A 7 12.43 -7.08 -17.46
N THR A 8 12.88 -6.14 -18.30
CA THR A 8 13.77 -5.05 -17.89
C THR A 8 13.02 -3.72 -17.77
N SER A 9 11.80 -3.65 -18.32
CA SER A 9 10.92 -2.47 -18.30
C SER A 9 9.57 -2.78 -17.67
N VAL A 10 8.97 -1.77 -17.03
CA VAL A 10 7.60 -1.87 -16.47
C VAL A 10 6.54 -2.09 -17.56
N HIS A 11 6.81 -1.66 -18.79
CA HIS A 11 5.88 -1.80 -19.92
C HIS A 11 5.72 -3.25 -20.40
N GLU A 12 6.65 -4.13 -20.02
CA GLU A 12 6.63 -5.56 -20.36
C GLU A 12 6.22 -6.43 -19.16
N LEU A 13 6.03 -5.81 -18.00
CA LEU A 13 5.79 -6.48 -16.74
C LEU A 13 4.43 -7.18 -16.75
N ARG A 14 4.42 -8.48 -16.44
CA ARG A 14 3.20 -9.27 -16.27
C ARG A 14 2.94 -9.54 -14.79
N PRO A 15 1.69 -9.86 -14.39
CA PRO A 15 1.38 -10.20 -13.01
C PRO A 15 2.27 -11.30 -12.40
N GLY A 16 2.69 -12.28 -13.20
CA GLY A 16 3.55 -13.37 -12.72
C GLY A 16 5.03 -12.99 -12.55
N ASP A 17 5.45 -11.84 -13.06
CA ASP A 17 6.82 -11.34 -12.94
C ASP A 17 7.04 -10.55 -11.65
N ILE A 18 5.97 -10.16 -10.95
CA ILE A 18 6.05 -9.46 -9.67
C ILE A 18 6.48 -10.47 -8.61
N ASP A 19 7.64 -10.23 -8.01
CA ASP A 19 8.24 -11.10 -6.99
C ASP A 19 7.91 -10.63 -5.59
N VAL A 20 7.85 -9.31 -5.40
CA VAL A 20 7.67 -8.69 -4.09
C VAL A 20 6.54 -7.67 -4.17
N ILE A 21 5.64 -7.73 -3.19
CA ILE A 21 4.63 -6.71 -2.95
C ILE A 21 4.91 -5.98 -1.64
N ALA A 22 4.70 -4.67 -1.63
CA ALA A 22 4.92 -3.82 -0.47
C ALA A 22 3.92 -2.66 -0.44
N ALA A 23 3.75 -2.05 0.72
CA ALA A 23 2.85 -0.91 0.86
C ALA A 23 3.38 0.15 1.84
N LEU A 24 3.16 1.41 1.49
CA LEU A 24 3.32 2.59 2.34
C LEU A 24 1.96 3.28 2.45
N GLY A 25 1.66 3.85 3.61
CA GLY A 25 0.40 4.55 3.78
C GLY A 25 -0.03 4.79 5.21
N ASP A 26 -1.34 4.96 5.34
CA ASP A 26 -2.03 5.20 6.60
C ASP A 26 -2.88 3.98 7.03
N SER A 27 -3.86 4.22 7.91
CA SER A 27 -4.79 3.22 8.43
C SER A 27 -5.54 2.43 7.36
N LEU A 28 -5.83 3.04 6.20
CA LEU A 28 -6.53 2.36 5.09
C LEU A 28 -5.65 1.31 4.43
N THR A 29 -4.34 1.60 4.33
CA THR A 29 -3.35 0.64 3.82
C THR A 29 -3.11 -0.48 4.84
N ALA A 30 -3.10 -0.17 6.13
CA ALA A 30 -2.98 -1.16 7.20
C ALA A 30 -4.24 -2.04 7.39
N GLY A 31 -5.34 -1.75 6.66
CA GLY A 31 -6.58 -2.51 6.80
C GLY A 31 -7.22 -2.36 8.18
N THR A 32 -7.13 -1.17 8.78
CA THR A 32 -7.62 -0.94 10.13
C THR A 32 -9.14 -1.10 10.21
N GLY A 33 -9.61 -1.98 11.10
CA GLY A 33 -11.03 -2.19 11.37
C GLY A 33 -11.81 -2.91 10.27
N ILE A 34 -11.15 -3.67 9.37
CA ILE A 34 -11.84 -4.43 8.31
C ILE A 34 -12.89 -5.39 8.88
N LEU A 35 -12.58 -6.02 10.02
CA LEU A 35 -13.49 -6.96 10.70
C LEU A 35 -14.26 -6.34 11.85
N ALA A 36 -14.23 -5.02 12.00
CA ALA A 36 -14.83 -4.36 13.16
C ALA A 36 -16.36 -4.49 13.16
N THR A 37 -16.87 -5.11 14.22
CA THR A 37 -18.28 -5.19 14.59
C THR A 37 -18.64 -4.22 15.71
N GLY A 38 -17.63 -3.70 16.42
CA GLY A 38 -17.77 -2.69 17.47
C GLY A 38 -16.69 -1.61 17.42
N ILE A 39 -16.91 -0.52 18.17
CA ILE A 39 -16.02 0.66 18.16
C ILE A 39 -14.61 0.34 18.63
N VAL A 40 -14.45 -0.58 19.59
CA VAL A 40 -13.14 -0.99 20.12
C VAL A 40 -12.31 -1.73 19.06
N GLU A 41 -12.95 -2.37 18.09
CA GLU A 41 -12.26 -3.12 17.03
C GLU A 41 -11.74 -2.20 15.91
N LEU A 42 -12.14 -0.92 15.89
CA LEU A 42 -11.68 0.07 14.91
C LEU A 42 -10.22 0.46 15.05
N ILE A 43 -9.53 0.02 16.10
CA ILE A 43 -8.08 0.22 16.27
C ILE A 43 -7.26 -1.02 15.87
N ILE A 44 -7.91 -2.12 15.49
CA ILE A 44 -7.22 -3.36 15.10
C ILE A 44 -6.75 -3.24 13.65
N GLU A 45 -5.45 -3.44 13.42
CA GLU A 45 -4.85 -3.39 12.09
C GLU A 45 -4.92 -4.77 11.40
N ASN A 46 -6.00 -5.01 10.65
CA ASN A 46 -6.22 -6.26 9.91
C ASN A 46 -5.42 -6.31 8.61
N ARG A 47 -4.10 -6.12 8.70
CA ARG A 47 -3.18 -6.05 7.54
C ARG A 47 -3.27 -7.27 6.64
N GLY A 48 -3.48 -8.45 7.23
CA GLY A 48 -3.69 -9.70 6.50
C GLY A 48 -4.85 -9.68 5.50
N LEU A 49 -5.82 -8.79 5.72
CA LEU A 49 -7.02 -8.59 4.91
C LEU A 49 -7.01 -7.31 4.08
N SER A 50 -5.97 -6.48 4.22
CA SER A 50 -5.84 -5.23 3.48
C SER A 50 -5.87 -5.47 1.97
N TRP A 51 -6.65 -4.66 1.25
CA TRP A 51 -6.91 -4.83 -0.18
C TRP A 51 -5.63 -4.82 -1.05
N CYS A 52 -4.58 -4.10 -0.65
CA CYS A 52 -3.36 -3.95 -1.44
C CYS A 52 -2.17 -4.81 -0.97
N ILE A 53 -2.17 -5.27 0.28
CA ILE A 53 -0.99 -5.93 0.88
C ILE A 53 -1.33 -7.17 1.74
N GLY A 54 -2.61 -7.41 2.02
CA GLY A 54 -3.08 -8.59 2.71
C GLY A 54 -3.04 -9.84 1.82
N GLY A 55 -2.49 -10.93 2.31
CA GLY A 55 -2.36 -12.22 1.64
C GLY A 55 -2.94 -13.37 2.45
N GLN A 56 -3.76 -13.08 3.48
CA GLN A 56 -4.47 -14.09 4.25
C GLN A 56 -5.44 -14.86 3.34
N GLY A 57 -5.42 -16.19 3.45
CA GLY A 57 -6.27 -17.06 2.63
C GLY A 57 -5.98 -16.98 1.12
N THR A 58 -7.04 -17.01 0.33
CA THR A 58 -7.01 -17.00 -1.15
C THR A 58 -7.93 -15.92 -1.71
N TRP A 59 -7.83 -15.63 -3.01
CA TRP A 59 -8.67 -14.60 -3.66
C TRP A 59 -10.17 -14.91 -3.60
N ARG A 60 -10.53 -16.18 -3.39
CA ARG A 60 -11.92 -16.63 -3.21
C ARG A 60 -12.45 -16.39 -1.79
N GLN A 61 -11.56 -16.23 -0.81
CA GLN A 61 -11.92 -15.95 0.58
C GLN A 61 -11.83 -14.45 0.84
N TYR A 62 -10.71 -13.84 0.44
CA TYR A 62 -10.43 -12.42 0.62
C TYR A 62 -9.87 -11.86 -0.69
N LEU A 63 -10.63 -10.98 -1.33
CA LEU A 63 -10.23 -10.38 -2.60
C LEU A 63 -9.21 -9.25 -2.35
N THR A 64 -7.94 -9.63 -2.33
CA THR A 64 -6.82 -8.70 -2.17
C THR A 64 -5.85 -8.84 -3.34
N LEU A 65 -5.09 -7.78 -3.60
CA LEU A 65 -4.10 -7.76 -4.67
C LEU A 65 -3.04 -8.88 -4.53
N PRO A 66 -2.44 -9.14 -3.35
CA PRO A 66 -1.55 -10.29 -3.19
C PRO A 66 -2.24 -11.62 -3.47
N ASN A 67 -3.50 -11.81 -3.03
CA ASN A 67 -4.23 -13.05 -3.27
C ASN A 67 -4.50 -13.30 -4.75
N ILE A 68 -4.72 -12.25 -5.54
CA ILE A 68 -4.81 -12.33 -7.01
C ILE A 68 -3.44 -12.66 -7.61
N LEU A 69 -2.39 -11.93 -7.19
CA LEU A 69 -1.02 -12.12 -7.72
C LEU A 69 -0.46 -13.52 -7.44
N LYS A 70 -0.80 -14.13 -6.29
CA LYS A 70 -0.44 -15.52 -5.97
C LYS A 70 -0.91 -16.54 -7.01
N VAL A 71 -1.99 -16.25 -7.76
CA VAL A 71 -2.46 -17.10 -8.87
C VAL A 71 -1.47 -17.10 -10.02
N PHE A 72 -0.77 -15.99 -10.24
CA PHE A 72 0.19 -15.82 -11.34
C PHE A 72 1.64 -16.10 -10.92
N ASN A 73 1.97 -15.88 -9.64
CA ASN A 73 3.25 -16.18 -9.02
C ASN A 73 3.05 -16.72 -7.59
N PRO A 74 3.04 -18.05 -7.39
CA PRO A 74 2.91 -18.66 -6.07
C PRO A 74 4.06 -18.30 -5.10
N ASN A 75 5.21 -17.87 -5.63
CA ASN A 75 6.39 -17.47 -4.86
C ASN A 75 6.38 -15.96 -4.51
N LEU A 76 5.26 -15.27 -4.68
CA LEU A 76 5.11 -13.88 -4.28
C LEU A 76 5.51 -13.72 -2.81
N ASN A 77 6.26 -12.66 -2.51
CA ASN A 77 6.75 -12.35 -1.17
C ASN A 77 6.29 -10.95 -0.73
N GLY A 78 6.31 -10.68 0.57
CA GLY A 78 6.12 -9.35 1.15
C GLY A 78 4.71 -9.04 1.67
N TYR A 79 3.72 -9.84 1.31
CA TYR A 79 2.35 -9.72 1.81
C TYR A 79 2.22 -10.15 3.27
N VAL A 80 1.18 -9.64 3.93
CA VAL A 80 0.87 -9.91 5.35
C VAL A 80 -0.21 -10.99 5.46
N VAL A 81 -0.14 -11.88 6.45
CA VAL A 81 -1.12 -12.98 6.62
C VAL A 81 -1.88 -12.95 7.94
N ALA A 82 -1.62 -11.96 8.79
CA ALA A 82 -2.20 -11.82 10.11
C ALA A 82 -2.42 -10.35 10.49
N ASP A 83 -3.20 -10.12 11.54
CA ASP A 83 -3.24 -8.83 12.23
C ASP A 83 -1.86 -8.53 12.81
N SER A 84 -1.36 -7.31 12.62
CA SER A 84 -0.04 -6.91 13.10
C SER A 84 0.12 -5.40 13.08
N LEU A 85 1.02 -4.89 13.93
CA LEU A 85 1.45 -3.50 13.91
C LEU A 85 2.60 -3.32 12.92
N SER A 86 2.81 -2.08 12.46
CA SER A 86 3.89 -1.77 11.51
C SER A 86 5.26 -2.22 12.00
N ILE A 87 5.50 -2.22 13.32
CA ILE A 87 6.78 -2.59 13.95
C ILE A 87 7.00 -4.09 14.06
N ASP A 88 5.93 -4.89 13.91
CA ASP A 88 6.01 -6.34 14.08
C ASP A 88 6.66 -6.99 12.87
N ARG A 89 7.32 -8.14 13.08
CA ARG A 89 7.88 -8.93 11.97
C ARG A 89 6.79 -9.43 11.02
N GLU A 90 5.60 -9.70 11.54
CA GLU A 90 4.45 -10.18 10.79
C GLU A 90 3.90 -9.14 9.79
N SER A 91 4.18 -7.84 9.99
CA SER A 91 3.82 -6.80 9.02
C SER A 91 4.61 -6.88 7.70
N ARG A 92 5.66 -7.71 7.64
CA ARG A 92 6.47 -7.95 6.42
C ARG A 92 6.86 -6.62 5.75
N PHE A 93 6.39 -6.37 4.53
CA PHE A 93 6.66 -5.15 3.75
C PHE A 93 5.48 -4.18 3.70
N ASP A 94 4.49 -4.37 4.58
CA ASP A 94 3.56 -3.32 4.94
C ASP A 94 4.19 -2.43 6.03
N VAL A 95 4.54 -1.21 5.65
CA VAL A 95 5.09 -0.19 6.56
C VAL A 95 4.14 0.98 6.77
N ALA A 96 2.86 0.83 6.38
CA ALA A 96 1.84 1.83 6.65
C ALA A 96 1.58 1.96 8.15
N GLU A 97 1.21 3.13 8.63
CA GLU A 97 0.98 3.38 10.06
C GLU A 97 -0.34 4.11 10.28
N ILE A 98 -1.09 3.71 11.30
CA ILE A 98 -2.31 4.43 11.69
C ILE A 98 -2.02 5.91 11.96
N GLY A 99 -2.86 6.79 11.42
CA GLY A 99 -2.71 8.24 11.58
C GLY A 99 -1.55 8.87 10.78
N ALA A 100 -0.79 8.10 10.00
CA ALA A 100 0.31 8.62 9.20
C ALA A 100 -0.17 9.68 8.19
N MET A 101 0.65 10.70 7.99
CA MET A 101 0.50 11.72 6.97
C MET A 101 1.61 11.60 5.92
N SER A 102 1.50 12.35 4.83
CA SER A 102 2.49 12.35 3.76
C SER A 102 3.92 12.63 4.26
N GLN A 103 4.07 13.45 5.31
CA GLN A 103 5.36 13.77 5.92
C GLN A 103 6.09 12.55 6.49
N ASP A 104 5.37 11.47 6.78
CA ASP A 104 5.90 10.22 7.31
C ASP A 104 6.37 9.27 6.20
N LEU A 105 5.93 9.47 4.94
CA LEU A 105 6.30 8.61 3.81
C LEU A 105 7.82 8.45 3.62
N PRO A 106 8.66 9.51 3.73
CA PRO A 106 10.10 9.33 3.58
C PRO A 106 10.69 8.41 4.66
N HIS A 107 10.11 8.40 5.87
CA HIS A 107 10.50 7.48 6.93
C HIS A 107 10.05 6.05 6.61
N GLN A 108 8.78 5.85 6.25
CA GLN A 108 8.26 4.55 5.82
C GLN A 108 9.07 3.96 4.66
N ALA A 109 9.42 4.76 3.65
CA ALA A 109 10.27 4.31 2.53
C ALA A 109 11.65 3.83 2.99
N ARG A 110 12.31 4.57 3.90
CA ARG A 110 13.60 4.14 4.47
C ARG A 110 13.46 2.83 5.24
N ASN A 111 12.38 2.66 6.00
CA ASN A 111 12.11 1.42 6.73
C ASN A 111 11.88 0.25 5.77
N LEU A 112 11.08 0.44 4.72
CA LEU A 112 10.84 -0.57 3.70
C LEU A 112 12.14 -1.00 3.01
N ILE A 113 12.97 -0.04 2.58
CA ILE A 113 14.26 -0.31 1.96
C ILE A 113 15.14 -1.16 2.89
N LYS A 114 15.24 -0.78 4.18
CA LYS A 114 16.02 -1.54 5.17
C LYS A 114 15.49 -2.96 5.35
N ARG A 115 14.15 -3.14 5.41
CA ARG A 115 13.54 -4.47 5.53
C ARG A 115 13.83 -5.35 4.33
N MET A 116 13.66 -4.82 3.12
CA MET A 116 13.96 -5.57 1.90
C MET A 116 15.45 -5.93 1.79
N GLN A 117 16.35 -5.04 2.21
CA GLN A 117 17.80 -5.31 2.23
C GLN A 117 18.18 -6.40 3.24
N ALA A 118 17.47 -6.48 4.37
CA ALA A 118 17.73 -7.47 5.40
C ALA A 118 17.09 -8.84 5.11
N ASP A 119 16.03 -8.89 4.30
CA ASP A 119 15.34 -10.13 3.94
C ASP A 119 16.08 -10.86 2.80
N ARG A 120 16.68 -12.01 3.13
CA ARG A 120 17.43 -12.85 2.20
C ARG A 120 16.58 -13.42 1.05
N SER A 121 15.25 -13.41 1.19
CA SER A 121 14.34 -13.84 0.13
C SER A 121 14.07 -12.77 -0.93
N VAL A 122 14.64 -11.57 -0.78
CA VAL A 122 14.50 -10.47 -1.75
C VAL A 122 15.81 -10.24 -2.50
N ASP A 123 15.80 -10.48 -3.81
CA ASP A 123 16.86 -9.98 -4.68
C ASP A 123 16.61 -8.50 -5.01
N MET A 124 17.37 -7.64 -4.33
CA MET A 124 17.27 -6.19 -4.50
C MET A 124 17.50 -5.73 -5.94
N LYS A 125 18.28 -6.44 -6.74
CA LYS A 125 18.65 -6.03 -8.11
C LYS A 125 17.75 -6.64 -9.17
N HIS A 126 17.32 -7.88 -9.00
CA HIS A 126 16.67 -8.66 -10.05
C HIS A 126 15.16 -8.82 -9.85
N HIS A 127 14.67 -8.89 -8.61
CA HIS A 127 13.24 -9.05 -8.35
C HIS A 127 12.46 -7.80 -8.74
N TRP A 128 11.28 -7.98 -9.32
CA TRP A 128 10.34 -6.88 -9.52
C TRP A 128 9.52 -6.64 -8.26
N LYS A 129 9.43 -5.37 -7.85
CA LYS A 129 8.66 -4.92 -6.70
C LYS A 129 7.43 -4.15 -7.17
N LEU A 130 6.24 -4.54 -6.70
CA LEU A 130 5.05 -3.69 -6.78
C LEU A 130 4.87 -3.00 -5.43
N ILE A 131 4.93 -1.67 -5.42
CA ILE A 131 4.83 -0.88 -4.19
C ILE A 131 3.59 0.01 -4.30
N THR A 132 2.62 -0.19 -3.43
CA THR A 132 1.44 0.66 -3.35
C THR A 132 1.65 1.78 -2.35
N ILE A 133 1.29 3.00 -2.73
CA ILE A 133 1.28 4.17 -1.86
C ILE A 133 -0.15 4.70 -1.80
N LEU A 134 -0.76 4.63 -0.62
CA LEU A 134 -2.05 5.26 -0.33
C LEU A 134 -1.92 6.06 0.96
N ILE A 135 -1.83 7.38 0.81
CA ILE A 135 -1.72 8.31 1.93
C ILE A 135 -2.31 9.65 1.53
N GLY A 136 -2.65 10.49 2.51
CA GLY A 136 -3.13 11.85 2.30
C GLY A 136 -4.50 12.12 2.92
N HIS A 137 -5.23 11.09 3.36
CA HIS A 137 -6.49 11.28 4.07
C HIS A 137 -6.26 12.09 5.35
N ASN A 138 -5.25 11.73 6.13
CA ASN A 138 -4.90 12.47 7.33
C ASN A 138 -4.39 13.88 7.01
N ASP A 139 -3.60 14.08 5.95
CA ASP A 139 -3.16 15.42 5.53
C ASP A 139 -4.36 16.33 5.24
N PHE A 140 -5.33 15.84 4.48
CA PHE A 140 -6.43 16.66 4.01
C PHE A 140 -7.56 16.79 5.02
N CYS A 141 -7.84 15.76 5.82
CA CYS A 141 -8.82 15.83 6.90
C CYS A 141 -8.33 16.70 8.06
N SER A 142 -7.02 16.67 8.39
CA SER A 142 -6.49 17.38 9.56
C SER A 142 -5.85 18.74 9.26
N ARG A 143 -5.37 19.01 8.04
CA ARG A 143 -4.61 20.25 7.77
C ARG A 143 -5.36 21.25 6.90
N VAL A 144 -6.19 20.80 5.95
CA VAL A 144 -6.90 21.71 5.02
C VAL A 144 -7.85 22.65 5.76
N CYS A 145 -8.49 22.20 6.83
CA CYS A 145 -9.43 23.04 7.61
C CYS A 145 -8.75 23.94 8.65
N TYR A 146 -7.48 23.71 8.97
CA TYR A 146 -6.81 24.38 10.10
C TYR A 146 -5.62 25.25 9.67
N LEU A 147 -5.07 25.03 8.47
CA LEU A 147 -4.06 25.91 7.92
C LEU A 147 -4.71 27.20 7.41
N PRO A 148 -4.11 28.38 7.68
CA PRO A 148 -4.58 29.65 7.12
C PRO A 148 -4.57 29.68 5.58
N THR A 149 -3.79 28.79 4.96
CA THR A 149 -3.66 28.63 3.52
C THR A 149 -3.76 27.13 3.20
N PRO A 150 -4.96 26.61 2.88
CA PRO A 150 -5.20 25.19 2.64
C PRO A 150 -4.30 24.59 1.53
N GLU A 151 -3.91 25.39 0.54
CA GLU A 151 -3.02 25.01 -0.55
C GLU A 151 -1.64 24.55 -0.05
N LYS A 152 -1.22 25.00 1.14
CA LYS A 152 0.03 24.53 1.77
C LYS A 152 -0.02 23.04 2.09
N ALA A 153 -1.18 22.50 2.47
CA ALA A 153 -1.32 21.06 2.70
C ALA A 153 -1.09 20.26 1.40
N LEU A 154 -1.63 20.75 0.28
CA LEU A 154 -1.42 20.15 -1.03
C LEU A 154 0.04 20.19 -1.46
N TYR A 155 0.67 21.36 -1.32
CA TYR A 155 2.09 21.54 -1.65
C TYR A 155 3.00 20.64 -0.79
N GLN A 156 2.76 20.58 0.52
CA GLN A 156 3.53 19.71 1.41
C GLN A 156 3.36 18.24 1.05
N HIS A 157 2.12 17.80 0.77
CA HIS A 157 1.83 16.46 0.32
C HIS A 157 2.60 16.09 -0.96
N GLU A 158 2.60 16.98 -1.95
CA GLU A 158 3.37 16.82 -3.19
C GLU A 158 4.87 16.69 -2.90
N GLN A 159 5.46 17.59 -2.10
CA GLN A 159 6.89 17.56 -1.81
C GLN A 159 7.31 16.28 -1.08
N ASN A 160 6.50 15.83 -0.11
CA ASN A 160 6.75 14.61 0.63
C ASN A 160 6.65 13.36 -0.26
N LEU A 161 5.66 13.31 -1.16
CA LEU A 161 5.52 12.23 -2.13
C LEU A 161 6.70 12.21 -3.11
N LEU A 162 7.09 13.37 -3.66
CA LEU A 162 8.26 13.48 -4.56
C LEU A 162 9.55 13.03 -3.87
N GLN A 163 9.77 13.42 -2.62
CA GLN A 163 10.93 12.97 -1.84
C GLN A 163 10.93 11.45 -1.67
N THR A 164 9.77 10.87 -1.36
CA THR A 164 9.58 9.43 -1.19
C THR A 164 9.86 8.67 -2.49
N LEU A 165 9.29 9.12 -3.60
CA LEU A 165 9.51 8.51 -4.93
C LEU A 165 10.99 8.58 -5.34
N ARG A 166 11.69 9.69 -5.04
CA ARG A 166 13.13 9.81 -5.28
C ARG A 166 13.94 8.80 -4.45
N LEU A 167 13.57 8.57 -3.19
CA LEU A 167 14.20 7.55 -2.35
C LEU A 167 13.97 6.15 -2.90
N LEU A 168 12.72 5.77 -3.19
CA LEU A 168 12.39 4.46 -3.73
C LEU A 168 13.11 4.22 -5.06
N ARG A 169 13.09 5.19 -5.99
CA ARG A 169 13.81 5.09 -7.28
C ARG A 169 15.32 4.91 -7.11
N LYS A 170 15.91 5.55 -6.10
CA LYS A 170 17.36 5.47 -5.85
C LYS A 170 17.81 4.11 -5.32
N TYR A 171 17.00 3.47 -4.47
CA TYR A 171 17.41 2.29 -3.71
C TYR A 171 16.71 0.99 -4.12
N LEU A 172 15.57 1.06 -4.81
CA LEU A 172 14.78 -0.09 -5.26
C LEU A 172 14.72 -0.11 -6.80
N PRO A 173 15.71 -0.70 -7.49
CA PRO A 173 15.59 -0.91 -8.92
C PRO A 173 14.48 -1.93 -9.19
N ARG A 174 13.91 -1.88 -10.41
CA ARG A 174 12.79 -2.74 -10.84
C ARG A 174 11.57 -2.61 -9.92
N ALA A 175 11.14 -1.37 -9.70
CA ALA A 175 9.96 -1.05 -8.91
C ALA A 175 8.86 -0.46 -9.79
N MET A 176 7.68 -1.04 -9.75
CA MET A 176 6.43 -0.43 -10.21
C MET A 176 5.77 0.24 -9.00
N ILE A 177 5.55 1.55 -9.09
CA ILE A 177 4.87 2.30 -8.02
C ILE A 177 3.42 2.51 -8.42
N ASN A 178 2.50 2.03 -7.58
CA ASN A 178 1.07 2.28 -7.70
C ASN A 178 0.68 3.38 -6.70
N ILE A 179 0.47 4.60 -7.20
CA ILE A 179 0.02 5.73 -6.37
C ILE A 179 -1.49 5.78 -6.43
N VAL A 180 -2.13 5.62 -5.28
CA VAL A 180 -3.58 5.62 -5.16
C VAL A 180 -4.03 7.00 -4.71
N ALA A 181 -4.96 7.59 -5.48
CA ALA A 181 -5.51 8.90 -5.14
C ALA A 181 -6.29 8.85 -3.83
N THR A 182 -6.22 9.92 -3.05
CA THR A 182 -7.04 10.09 -1.85
C THR A 182 -8.52 10.22 -2.21
N ILE A 183 -9.40 9.80 -1.30
CA ILE A 183 -10.85 9.86 -1.51
C ILE A 183 -11.30 11.32 -1.66
N SER A 184 -11.96 11.62 -2.78
CA SER A 184 -12.63 12.90 -3.00
C SER A 184 -13.95 12.95 -2.25
N LYS A 185 -14.29 14.08 -1.63
CA LYS A 185 -15.62 14.31 -1.01
C LYS A 185 -16.78 14.08 -1.99
N HIS A 186 -16.55 14.20 -3.29
CA HIS A 186 -17.57 13.97 -4.32
C HIS A 186 -17.95 12.48 -4.48
N ALA A 187 -17.10 11.55 -4.05
CA ALA A 187 -17.40 10.12 -4.09
C ALA A 187 -18.56 9.76 -3.15
N TYR A 188 -18.66 10.42 -1.99
CA TYR A 188 -19.72 10.19 -1.01
C TYR A 188 -21.09 10.79 -1.39
N LYS A 189 -21.16 11.65 -2.42
CA LYS A 189 -22.41 12.27 -2.87
C LYS A 189 -23.23 11.39 -3.84
N LYS A 190 -22.73 10.21 -4.23
CA LYS A 190 -23.40 9.31 -5.18
C LYS A 190 -24.22 8.18 -4.56
N GLU A 191 -24.30 8.07 -3.23
CA GLU A 191 -25.18 7.11 -2.56
C GLU A 191 -26.55 7.71 -2.20
N ASN A 192 -27.17 8.41 -3.15
CA ASN A 192 -28.64 8.44 -3.18
C ASN A 192 -29.08 7.13 -3.83
N VAL A 193 -29.36 6.15 -2.98
CA VAL A 193 -29.99 4.87 -3.31
C VAL A 193 -31.15 5.14 -4.28
N SER A 194 -30.91 4.85 -5.56
CA SER A 194 -31.93 4.74 -6.58
C SER A 194 -31.83 3.32 -7.08
N SER A 195 -32.67 2.45 -6.53
CA SER A 195 -32.90 1.11 -7.02
C SER A 195 -33.14 1.16 -8.53
N LEU A 196 -32.33 0.43 -9.28
CA LEU A 196 -32.62 0.08 -10.67
C LEU A 196 -32.61 -1.44 -10.78
N THR A 197 -33.77 -2.00 -10.44
CA THR A 197 -34.42 -3.13 -11.13
C THR A 197 -34.67 -2.64 -12.58
N ILE A 198 -34.38 -3.31 -13.70
CA ILE A 198 -34.13 -4.71 -14.10
C ILE A 198 -32.89 -4.72 -15.00
#